data_AF-K1US89-F1
#
_entry.id   AF-K1US89-F1
#
_cell.length_a   1.000
_cell.length_b   1.000
_cell.length_c   1.000
_cell.angle_alpha   90.00
_cell.angle_beta   90.00
_cell.angle_gamma   90.00
#
_symmetry.space_group_name_H-M   'P 1'
#
loop_
_entity.id
_entity.type
_entity.pdbx_description
1 polymer ?
#
loop_
_entity_poly.entity_id
_entity_poly.type
_entity_poly.pdbx_seq_one_letter_code
_entity_poly.pdbx_strand_id
1 'polypeptide(L)'
;MDSRSVEDVVVVGYGNQKKASVTGSLSLVEPEELAKVTTMSLANTLGGSMPGIITRQTSGEPGYDGAILNIRGMGTWGNANPLVLVDGVERDLNLVNTAEIESFSILKDASATAVYGTRGANGVILINTKKGQMGRPKITLRMEATQLHGLRFPDYVNGYEFATLMNEACTVGEVALPWDDVALQKFKDGSDPYLY
;
A
#
# COMPACT_ATOMS: atom_id res chain seq x y z
N MET A 1 44.03 -6.53 -8.30
CA MET A 1 44.17 -5.78 -7.03
C MET A 1 42.81 -5.71 -6.37
N ASP A 2 42.73 -6.34 -5.20
CA ASP A 2 41.65 -6.43 -4.20
C ASP A 2 40.18 -6.21 -4.57
N SER A 3 39.49 -7.34 -4.65
CA SER A 3 38.07 -7.53 -4.39
C SER A 3 37.75 -7.26 -2.91
N ARG A 4 37.44 -6.01 -2.55
CA ARG A 4 36.70 -5.74 -1.30
C ARG A 4 35.25 -6.15 -1.50
N SER A 5 34.92 -7.34 -1.01
CA SER A 5 33.56 -7.79 -0.79
C SER A 5 32.79 -6.71 -0.02
N VAL A 6 31.81 -6.11 -0.66
CA VAL A 6 30.80 -5.30 0.02
C VAL A 6 30.00 -6.28 0.87
N GLU A 7 30.36 -6.36 2.14
CA GLU A 7 29.67 -7.20 3.11
C GLU A 7 28.42 -6.44 3.53
N ASP A 8 27.24 -6.87 3.04
CA ASP A 8 25.95 -6.33 3.45
C ASP A 8 25.86 -6.33 4.99
N VAL A 9 25.97 -5.14 5.56
CA VAL A 9 25.82 -4.93 7.00
C VAL A 9 24.34 -4.80 7.28
N VAL A 10 23.80 -5.73 8.06
CA VAL A 10 22.42 -5.65 8.55
C VAL A 10 22.48 -5.08 9.96
N VAL A 11 21.72 -4.02 10.20
CA VAL A 11 21.50 -3.53 11.56
C VAL A 11 20.38 -4.36 12.18
N VAL A 12 20.71 -5.15 13.21
CA VAL A 12 19.72 -5.89 14.00
C VAL A 12 19.75 -5.29 15.40
N GLY A 13 18.67 -4.62 15.82
CA GLY A 13 18.67 -3.94 17.10
C GLY A 13 19.65 -2.77 17.14
N TYR A 14 20.63 -2.85 18.04
CA TYR A 14 21.66 -1.84 18.28
C TYR A 14 23.04 -2.23 17.69
N GLY A 15 23.14 -3.31 16.91
CA GLY A 15 24.40 -3.84 16.40
C GLY A 15 24.40 -4.08 14.88
N ASN A 16 25.57 -3.89 14.27
CA ASN A 16 25.85 -4.22 12.88
C ASN A 16 26.29 -5.70 12.79
N GLN A 17 25.46 -6.57 12.21
CA GLN A 17 25.80 -8.00 12.00
C GLN A 17 25.91 -8.33 10.50
N LYS A 18 26.82 -9.26 10.17
CA LYS A 18 27.00 -9.75 8.80
C LYS A 18 25.82 -10.64 8.42
N LYS A 19 25.37 -10.54 7.17
CA LYS A 19 24.29 -11.35 6.55
C LYS A 19 24.33 -12.86 6.90
N ALA A 20 25.53 -13.42 6.99
CA ALA A 20 25.74 -14.85 7.27
C ALA A 20 25.55 -15.27 8.73
N SER A 21 25.56 -14.33 9.70
CA SER A 21 25.48 -14.65 11.13
C SER A 21 24.08 -14.49 11.73
N VAL A 22 23.08 -14.06 10.95
CA VAL A 22 21.71 -13.90 11.44
C VAL A 22 21.00 -15.25 11.39
N THR A 23 20.68 -15.80 12.56
CA THR A 23 20.05 -17.12 12.72
C THR A 23 18.51 -17.10 12.61
N GLY A 24 17.90 -15.94 12.36
CA GLY A 24 16.46 -15.78 12.17
C GLY A 24 16.05 -15.42 10.74
N SER A 25 14.77 -15.58 10.38
CA SER A 25 14.22 -15.12 9.10
C SER A 25 14.22 -13.59 9.03
N LEU A 26 15.33 -13.08 8.52
CA LEU A 26 15.52 -11.71 8.09
C LEU A 26 15.28 -11.62 6.59
N SER A 27 14.61 -10.57 6.19
CA SER A 27 14.28 -10.30 4.80
C SER A 27 14.77 -8.88 4.48
N LEU A 28 15.85 -8.79 3.70
CA LEU A 28 16.40 -7.53 3.21
C LEU A 28 15.78 -7.20 1.85
N VAL A 29 15.38 -5.95 1.66
CA VAL A 29 14.97 -5.42 0.36
C VAL A 29 16.07 -4.47 -0.12
N GLU A 30 16.58 -4.76 -1.32
CA GLU A 30 17.54 -3.89 -1.99
C GLU A 30 16.88 -2.54 -2.30
N PRO A 31 17.53 -1.40 -2.02
CA PRO A 31 16.97 -0.07 -2.27
C PRO A 31 16.61 0.17 -3.75
N GLU A 32 17.31 -0.52 -4.66
CA GLU A 32 17.07 -0.44 -6.09
C GLU A 32 15.70 -0.98 -6.48
N GLU A 33 15.23 -2.05 -5.83
CA GLU A 33 13.89 -2.60 -6.04
C GLU A 33 12.81 -1.65 -5.54
N LEU A 34 13.07 -0.96 -4.42
CA LEU A 34 12.17 0.08 -3.89
C LEU A 34 12.13 1.32 -4.80
N ALA A 35 13.25 1.67 -5.43
CA ALA A 35 13.36 2.84 -6.31
C ALA A 35 12.70 2.64 -7.68
N LYS A 36 12.56 1.40 -8.15
CA LYS A 36 11.85 1.07 -9.41
C LYS A 36 10.36 1.40 -9.34
N VAL A 37 9.77 1.28 -8.16
CA VAL A 37 8.35 1.54 -7.95
C VAL A 37 8.16 3.00 -7.54
N THR A 38 7.60 3.79 -8.44
CA THR A 38 7.35 5.23 -8.21
C THR A 38 5.98 5.38 -7.56
N THR A 39 5.85 5.01 -6.29
CA THR A 39 4.63 5.24 -5.51
C THR A 39 4.91 6.18 -4.34
N MET A 40 3.91 6.96 -3.96
CA MET A 40 3.98 7.86 -2.81
C MET A 40 4.01 7.10 -1.48
N SER A 41 3.44 5.90 -1.43
CA SER A 41 3.45 5.04 -0.24
C SER A 41 4.44 3.88 -0.39
N LEU A 42 5.34 3.75 0.58
CA LEU A 42 6.26 2.63 0.76
C LEU A 42 5.54 1.31 1.05
N ALA A 43 4.38 1.37 1.70
CA ALA A 43 3.59 0.17 1.98
C ALA A 43 3.13 -0.48 0.66
N ASN A 44 2.75 0.31 -0.33
CA ASN A 44 2.32 -0.18 -1.64
C ASN A 44 3.47 -0.80 -2.45
N THR A 45 4.71 -0.31 -2.34
CA THR A 45 5.88 -0.91 -3.02
C THR A 45 6.25 -2.28 -2.48
N LEU A 46 5.95 -2.54 -1.21
CA LEU A 46 6.31 -3.79 -0.54
C LEU A 46 5.32 -4.91 -0.82
N GLY A 47 4.14 -4.58 -1.36
CA GLY A 47 3.12 -5.53 -1.77
C GLY A 47 3.64 -6.44 -2.88
N GLY A 48 3.91 -7.70 -2.55
CA GLY A 48 4.41 -8.70 -3.50
C GLY A 48 5.92 -8.72 -3.70
N SER A 49 6.67 -7.75 -3.17
CA SER A 49 8.14 -7.73 -3.24
C SER A 49 8.79 -8.83 -2.38
N MET A 50 8.08 -9.35 -1.37
CA MET A 50 8.58 -10.46 -0.55
C MET A 50 7.48 -11.43 -0.10
N PRO A 51 7.80 -12.72 0.07
CA PRO A 51 6.88 -13.68 0.67
C PRO A 51 6.47 -13.30 2.08
N GLY A 52 5.18 -13.40 2.37
CA GLY A 52 4.61 -13.19 3.70
C GLY A 52 4.36 -11.73 4.08
N ILE A 53 4.49 -10.78 3.15
CA ILE A 53 3.98 -9.42 3.32
C ILE A 53 2.62 -9.34 2.65
N ILE A 54 1.61 -8.87 3.39
CA ILE A 54 0.27 -8.61 2.86
C ILE A 54 0.01 -7.12 3.00
N THR A 55 -0.28 -6.45 1.89
CA THR A 55 -0.59 -5.03 1.84
C THR A 55 -2.02 -4.86 1.38
N ARG A 56 -2.81 -4.10 2.14
CA ARG A 56 -4.18 -3.77 1.77
C ARG A 56 -4.33 -2.26 1.66
N GLN A 57 -4.41 -1.79 0.43
CA GLN A 57 -4.78 -0.42 0.13
C GLN A 57 -6.31 -0.31 0.16
N THR A 58 -6.85 0.55 1.03
CA THR A 58 -8.30 0.77 1.17
C THR A 58 -8.80 1.99 0.41
N SER A 59 -7.90 2.92 0.07
CA SER A 59 -8.20 4.14 -0.69
C SER A 59 -7.13 4.40 -1.74
N GLY A 60 -7.56 4.92 -2.90
CA GLY A 60 -6.68 5.43 -3.95
C GLY A 60 -6.44 6.93 -3.86
N GLU A 61 -6.86 7.57 -2.77
CA GLU A 61 -6.72 9.02 -2.55
C GLU A 61 -5.25 9.39 -2.32
N PRO A 62 -4.66 10.29 -3.15
CA PRO A 62 -3.31 10.79 -2.94
C PRO A 62 -3.11 11.36 -1.52
N GLY A 63 -2.11 10.86 -0.78
CA GLY A 63 -1.82 11.29 0.59
C GLY A 63 -2.58 10.52 1.68
N TYR A 64 -3.65 9.80 1.32
CA TYR A 64 -4.35 8.83 2.16
C TYR A 64 -4.35 7.42 1.54
N ASP A 65 -3.40 7.15 0.65
CA ASP A 65 -3.21 5.90 -0.07
C ASP A 65 -2.35 4.87 0.69
N GLY A 66 -2.06 5.17 1.96
CA GLY A 66 -1.26 4.32 2.82
C GLY A 66 -1.88 2.93 3.00
N ALA A 67 -1.26 1.92 2.40
CA ALA A 67 -1.69 0.54 2.62
C ALA A 67 -1.42 0.10 4.05
N ILE A 68 -2.39 -0.64 4.60
CA ILE A 68 -2.17 -1.41 5.82
C ILE A 68 -1.23 -2.56 5.45
N LEU A 69 -0.08 -2.65 6.13
CA LEU A 69 0.90 -3.70 5.92
C LEU A 69 0.86 -4.68 7.10
N ASN A 70 0.76 -5.96 6.80
CA ASN A 70 0.83 -7.05 7.78
C ASN A 70 1.93 -8.05 7.39
N ILE A 71 2.65 -8.56 8.40
CA ILE A 71 3.70 -9.58 8.24
C ILE A 71 3.12 -10.91 8.71
N ARG A 72 3.06 -11.90 7.80
CA ARG A 72 2.45 -13.23 8.01
C ARG A 72 0.96 -13.18 8.38
N GLY A 73 0.24 -12.17 7.89
CA GLY A 73 -1.18 -11.99 8.13
C GLY A 73 -1.51 -11.38 9.49
N MET A 74 -2.77 -11.50 9.91
CA MET A 74 -3.25 -10.94 11.18
C MET A 74 -3.01 -11.92 12.32
N GLY A 75 -2.00 -11.66 13.15
CA GLY A 75 -1.66 -12.49 14.32
C GLY A 75 -2.41 -12.11 15.61
N THR A 76 -3.05 -10.93 15.65
CA THR A 76 -3.68 -10.39 16.87
C THR A 76 -5.08 -9.85 16.56
N TRP A 77 -6.04 -10.14 17.44
CA TRP A 77 -7.40 -9.59 17.41
C TRP A 77 -7.36 -8.15 17.94
N GLY A 78 -7.09 -7.18 17.07
CA GLY A 78 -6.92 -5.77 17.42
C GLY A 78 -5.94 -5.08 16.48
N ASN A 79 -4.91 -4.46 17.04
CA ASN A 79 -3.85 -3.83 16.25
C ASN A 79 -2.82 -4.88 15.78
N ALA A 80 -2.91 -5.25 14.50
CA ALA A 80 -1.99 -6.18 13.84
C ALA A 80 -0.88 -5.47 13.03
N ASN A 81 -0.68 -4.16 13.25
CA ASN A 81 0.36 -3.41 12.55
C ASN A 81 1.74 -3.81 13.09
N PRO A 82 2.74 -3.94 12.21
CA PRO A 82 4.12 -4.17 12.62
C PRO A 82 4.74 -2.90 13.23
N LEU A 83 5.76 -3.08 14.04
CA LEU A 83 6.57 -1.97 14.55
C LEU A 83 7.49 -1.47 13.44
N VAL A 84 7.42 -0.18 13.11
CA VAL A 84 8.26 0.44 12.08
C VAL A 84 9.26 1.36 12.76
N LEU A 85 10.55 1.09 12.57
CA LEU A 85 11.66 1.86 13.12
C LEU A 85 12.45 2.48 11.99
N VAL A 86 12.55 3.81 12.00
CA VAL A 86 13.37 4.61 11.09
C VAL A 86 14.53 5.16 11.88
N ASP A 87 15.75 4.73 11.57
CA ASP A 87 16.97 5.06 12.30
C ASP A 87 16.87 4.79 13.82
N GLY A 88 16.12 3.75 14.19
CA GLY A 88 15.89 3.35 15.59
C GLY A 88 14.73 4.07 16.29
N VAL A 89 14.07 5.03 15.64
CA VAL A 89 12.90 5.74 16.18
C VAL A 89 11.63 5.26 15.50
N GLU A 90 10.58 5.03 16.27
CA GLU A 90 9.29 4.63 15.73
C GLU A 90 8.67 5.73 14.88
N ARG A 91 8.24 5.37 13.66
CA ARG A 91 7.63 6.30 12.71
C ARG A 91 6.60 5.59 11.85
N ASP A 92 5.64 6.33 11.33
CA ASP A 92 4.73 5.79 10.30
C ASP A 92 5.51 5.51 9.00
N LEU A 93 5.30 4.31 8.45
CA LEU A 93 5.89 3.87 7.18
C LEU A 93 5.50 4.78 6.01
N ASN A 94 4.29 5.34 6.04
CA ASN A 94 3.77 6.18 4.95
C ASN A 94 4.45 7.56 4.89
N LEU A 95 5.13 7.99 5.96
CA LEU A 95 5.83 9.27 6.01
C LEU A 95 7.29 9.17 5.57
N VAL A 96 7.77 7.97 5.22
CA VAL A 96 9.15 7.74 4.81
C VAL A 96 9.23 7.79 3.29
N ASN A 97 10.14 8.62 2.78
CA ASN A 97 10.43 8.70 1.35
C ASN A 97 11.37 7.55 0.92
N THR A 98 11.00 6.79 -0.11
CA THR A 98 11.83 5.72 -0.69
C THR A 98 13.20 6.23 -1.14
N ALA A 99 13.30 7.47 -1.61
CA ALA A 99 14.55 8.07 -2.07
C ALA A 99 15.61 8.21 -0.97
N GLU A 100 15.17 8.32 0.28
CA GLU A 100 16.02 8.49 1.45
C GLU A 100 16.45 7.17 2.09
N ILE A 101 15.88 6.03 1.67
CA ILE A 101 16.18 4.72 2.27
C ILE A 101 17.54 4.20 1.78
N GLU A 102 18.42 3.90 2.72
CA GLU A 102 19.69 3.19 2.49
C GLU A 102 19.53 1.68 2.62
N SER A 103 18.79 1.22 3.62
CA SER A 103 18.54 -0.20 3.81
C SER A 103 17.14 -0.42 4.38
N PHE A 104 16.44 -1.43 3.86
CA PHE A 104 15.13 -1.82 4.32
C PHE A 104 15.14 -3.29 4.75
N SER A 105 14.89 -3.55 6.02
CA SER A 105 14.99 -4.88 6.64
C SER A 105 13.70 -5.23 7.36
N ILE A 106 13.24 -6.46 7.20
CA ILE A 106 12.06 -6.98 7.90
C ILE A 106 12.44 -8.18 8.76
N LEU A 107 12.07 -8.12 10.03
CA LEU A 107 12.16 -9.21 10.99
C LEU A 107 10.81 -9.92 11.07
N LYS A 108 10.77 -11.18 10.59
CA LYS A 108 9.54 -11.98 10.46
C LYS A 108 9.36 -13.02 11.56
N ASP A 109 10.45 -13.41 12.22
CA ASP A 109 10.45 -14.47 13.24
C ASP A 109 10.52 -13.91 14.65
N ALA A 110 9.89 -14.65 15.58
CA ALA A 110 9.87 -14.33 17.00
C ALA A 110 11.27 -14.20 17.62
N SER A 111 12.26 -14.97 17.14
CA SER A 111 13.64 -14.89 17.62
C SER A 111 14.32 -13.57 17.26
N ALA A 112 14.03 -13.03 16.07
CA ALA A 112 14.56 -11.77 15.60
C ALA A 112 13.82 -10.57 16.22
N THR A 113 12.50 -10.70 16.43
CA THR A 113 11.69 -9.63 17.01
C THR A 113 11.71 -9.57 18.54
N ALA A 114 12.22 -10.62 19.21
CA ALA A 114 12.31 -10.70 20.67
C ALA A 114 13.03 -9.50 21.31
N VAL A 115 14.02 -8.92 20.62
CA VAL A 115 14.77 -7.73 21.08
C VAL A 115 13.85 -6.51 21.24
N TYR A 116 12.74 -6.44 20.51
CA TYR A 116 11.77 -5.35 20.52
C TYR A 116 10.54 -5.65 21.40
N GLY A 117 10.54 -6.78 22.11
CA GLY A 117 9.51 -7.15 23.07
C GLY A 117 8.13 -7.38 22.45
N THR A 118 7.08 -7.12 23.24
CA THR A 118 5.68 -7.33 22.85
C THR A 118 5.26 -6.53 21.61
N ARG A 119 5.92 -5.39 21.36
CA ARG A 119 5.66 -4.52 20.20
C ARG A 119 6.15 -5.16 18.89
N GLY A 120 7.13 -6.05 18.96
CA GLY A 120 7.64 -6.81 17.81
C GLY A 120 6.85 -8.09 17.51
N ALA A 121 5.77 -8.39 18.24
CA ALA A 121 5.01 -9.63 18.06
C ALA A 121 4.39 -9.77 16.66
N ASN A 122 4.00 -8.65 16.04
CA ASN A 122 3.45 -8.59 14.68
C ASN A 122 4.53 -8.40 13.59
N GLY A 123 5.82 -8.53 13.94
CA GLY A 123 6.95 -8.24 13.06
C GLY A 123 7.52 -6.84 13.25
N VAL A 124 8.78 -6.65 12.82
CA VAL A 124 9.49 -5.37 12.92
C VAL A 124 10.07 -4.99 11.56
N ILE A 125 9.85 -3.74 11.16
CA ILE A 125 10.41 -3.14 9.95
C ILE A 125 11.49 -2.15 10.38
N LEU A 126 12.69 -2.34 9.86
CA LEU A 126 13.87 -1.53 10.13
C LEU A 126 14.22 -0.79 8.85
N ILE A 127 14.26 0.54 8.95
CA ILE A 127 14.61 1.44 7.86
C ILE A 127 15.80 2.26 8.33
N ASN A 128 16.90 2.20 7.60
CA ASN A 128 17.99 3.16 7.77
C ASN A 128 17.96 4.16 6.63
N THR A 129 18.11 5.43 6.97
CA THR A 129 18.18 6.51 5.98
C THR A 129 19.60 6.75 5.51
N LYS A 130 19.74 7.22 4.27
CA LYS A 130 21.02 7.56 3.65
C LYS A 130 21.72 8.65 4.44
N LYS A 131 22.91 8.34 4.95
CA LYS A 131 23.76 9.30 5.65
C LYS A 131 24.77 9.93 4.68
N GLY A 132 25.16 11.17 4.99
CA GLY A 132 26.20 11.88 4.24
C GLY A 132 27.53 11.13 4.31
N GLN A 133 28.15 10.88 3.15
CA GLN A 133 29.48 10.28 3.06
C GLN A 133 30.54 11.37 2.91
N MET A 134 31.70 11.17 3.56
CA MET A 134 32.84 12.06 3.33
C MET A 134 33.31 11.96 1.89
N GLY A 135 33.39 13.09 1.20
CA GLY A 135 33.83 13.14 -0.19
C GLY A 135 33.24 14.32 -0.96
N ARG A 136 33.25 14.21 -2.29
CA ARG A 136 32.67 15.23 -3.18
C ARG A 136 31.15 15.24 -3.01
N PRO A 137 30.51 16.42 -2.91
CA PRO A 137 29.06 16.51 -2.82
C PRO A 137 28.42 15.90 -4.07
N LYS A 138 27.44 15.03 -3.87
CA LYS A 138 26.60 14.48 -4.93
C LYS A 138 25.21 15.11 -4.80
N ILE A 139 24.77 15.77 -5.85
CA ILE A 139 23.44 16.39 -5.91
C ILE A 139 22.65 15.64 -6.96
N THR A 140 21.51 15.07 -6.56
CA THR A 140 20.58 14.37 -7.44
C THR A 140 19.28 15.15 -7.46
N LEU A 141 18.84 15.56 -8.64
CA LEU A 141 17.54 16.19 -8.86
C LEU A 141 16.63 15.19 -9.58
N ARG A 142 15.45 14.94 -9.01
CA ARG A 142 14.39 14.13 -9.61
C ARG A 142 13.15 15.01 -9.75
N MET A 143 12.56 15.01 -10.94
CA MET A 143 11.33 15.73 -11.25
C MET A 143 10.33 14.73 -11.84
N GLU A 144 9.12 14.71 -11.30
CA GLU A 144 8.07 13.78 -11.71
C GLU A 144 6.75 14.53 -11.87
N ALA A 145 5.96 14.13 -12.86
CA ALA A 145 4.62 14.64 -13.09
C ALA A 145 3.70 13.46 -13.39
N THR A 146 2.64 13.31 -12.60
CA THR A 146 1.68 12.20 -12.71
C THR A 146 0.29 12.75 -12.91
N GLN A 147 -0.44 12.22 -13.89
CA GLN A 147 -1.86 12.51 -14.11
C GLN A 147 -2.66 11.26 -13.81
N LEU A 148 -3.58 11.34 -12.84
CA LEU A 148 -4.54 10.27 -12.56
C LEU A 148 -5.84 10.49 -13.34
N HIS A 149 -6.41 9.42 -13.86
CA HIS A 149 -7.76 9.36 -14.41
C HIS A 149 -8.51 8.19 -13.76
N GLY A 150 -9.83 8.30 -13.63
CA GLY A 150 -10.66 7.22 -13.08
C GLY A 150 -10.58 5.98 -13.97
N LEU A 151 -10.08 4.87 -13.44
CA LEU A 151 -9.93 3.60 -14.17
C LEU A 151 -11.21 2.77 -14.18
N ARG A 152 -12.10 2.99 -13.21
CA ARG A 152 -13.36 2.27 -13.09
C ARG A 152 -14.44 3.21 -12.58
N PHE A 153 -15.43 3.46 -13.42
CA PHE A 153 -16.67 4.09 -13.02
C PHE A 153 -17.71 3.01 -12.78
N PRO A 154 -18.67 3.22 -11.87
CA PRO A 154 -19.84 2.35 -11.78
C PRO A 154 -20.55 2.33 -13.13
N ASP A 155 -20.94 1.16 -13.60
CA ASP A 155 -21.86 1.06 -14.73
C ASP A 155 -23.24 1.49 -14.25
N TYR A 156 -23.72 2.62 -14.77
CA TYR A 156 -25.07 3.10 -14.49
C TYR A 156 -26.04 2.49 -15.50
N VAL A 157 -27.17 2.00 -15.01
CA VAL A 157 -28.31 1.63 -15.87
C VAL A 157 -28.83 2.88 -16.57
N ASN A 158 -29.32 2.71 -17.80
CA ASN A 158 -29.97 3.81 -18.50
C ASN A 158 -31.33 4.13 -17.86
N GLY A 159 -31.89 5.33 -18.15
CA GLY A 159 -33.15 5.77 -17.54
C GLY A 159 -34.33 4.81 -17.78
N TYR A 160 -34.36 4.19 -18.96
CA TYR A 160 -35.36 3.19 -19.32
C TYR A 160 -35.24 1.90 -18.48
N GLU A 161 -34.04 1.37 -18.33
CA GLU A 161 -33.74 0.20 -17.50
C GLU A 161 -34.06 0.47 -16.03
N PHE A 162 -33.70 1.65 -15.52
CA PHE A 162 -34.05 2.07 -14.16
C PHE A 162 -35.57 2.10 -13.93
N ALA A 163 -36.32 2.76 -14.81
CA ALA A 163 -37.77 2.87 -14.69
C ALA A 163 -38.46 1.50 -14.85
N THR A 164 -37.95 0.64 -15.74
CA THR A 164 -38.46 -0.72 -15.93
C THR A 164 -38.22 -1.58 -14.68
N LEU A 165 -36.98 -1.62 -14.17
CA LEU A 165 -36.62 -2.39 -12.97
C LEU A 165 -37.41 -1.96 -11.74
N MET A 166 -37.67 -0.66 -11.60
CA MET A 166 -38.43 -0.15 -10.46
C MET A 166 -39.95 -0.38 -10.62
N ASN A 167 -40.49 -0.37 -11.84
CA ASN A 167 -41.84 -0.87 -12.11
C ASN A 167 -41.96 -2.37 -11.80
N GLU A 168 -40.98 -3.19 -12.18
CA GLU A 168 -40.91 -4.62 -11.80
C GLU A 168 -40.89 -4.77 -10.28
N ALA A 169 -40.10 -3.97 -9.55
CA ALA A 169 -40.09 -3.99 -8.09
C ALA A 169 -41.45 -3.62 -7.47
N CYS A 170 -42.15 -2.62 -8.02
CA CYS A 170 -43.49 -2.21 -7.56
C CYS A 170 -44.57 -3.26 -7.85
N THR A 171 -44.50 -3.97 -8.98
CA THR A 171 -45.44 -5.08 -9.25
C THR A 171 -45.27 -6.23 -8.27
N VAL A 172 -44.04 -6.57 -7.90
CA VAL A 172 -43.76 -7.58 -6.86
C VAL A 172 -44.21 -7.12 -5.48
N GLY A 173 -44.09 -5.82 -5.18
CA GLY A 173 -44.52 -5.23 -3.92
C GLY A 173 -46.02 -4.88 -3.83
N GLU A 174 -46.80 -5.14 -4.88
CA GLU A 174 -48.21 -4.71 -5.02
C GLU A 174 -48.44 -3.19 -4.80
N VAL A 175 -47.44 -2.37 -5.13
CA VAL A 175 -47.51 -0.91 -5.02
C VAL A 175 -47.85 -0.31 -6.39
N ALA A 176 -48.59 0.81 -6.39
CA ALA A 176 -48.91 1.53 -7.61
C ALA A 176 -47.64 1.86 -8.42
N LEU A 177 -47.71 1.62 -9.73
CA LEU A 177 -46.59 1.80 -10.65
C LEU A 177 -46.19 3.28 -10.71
N PRO A 178 -44.92 3.62 -10.42
CA PRO A 178 -44.43 4.99 -10.48
C PRO A 178 -44.29 5.54 -11.90
N TRP A 179 -44.08 4.69 -12.92
CA TRP A 179 -44.05 5.11 -14.33
C TRP A 179 -45.07 4.37 -15.17
N ASP A 180 -45.79 5.12 -15.99
CA ASP A 180 -46.74 4.60 -16.97
C ASP A 180 -46.02 4.18 -18.27
N ASP A 181 -46.65 3.34 -19.10
CA ASP A 181 -46.04 2.80 -20.34
C ASP A 181 -45.60 3.91 -21.32
N VAL A 182 -46.33 5.03 -21.32
CA VAL A 182 -45.99 6.22 -22.11
C VAL A 182 -44.72 6.88 -21.60
N ALA A 183 -44.49 6.90 -20.28
CA ALA A 183 -43.26 7.42 -19.69
C ALA A 183 -42.07 6.50 -20.01
N LEU A 184 -42.26 5.18 -19.97
CA LEU A 184 -41.24 4.21 -20.38
C LEU A 184 -40.82 4.38 -21.84
N GLN A 185 -41.76 4.61 -22.77
CA GLN A 185 -41.40 4.91 -24.16
C GLN A 185 -40.61 6.21 -24.31
N LYS A 186 -40.96 7.25 -23.54
CA LYS A 186 -40.21 8.52 -23.56
C LYS A 186 -38.78 8.36 -23.05
N PHE A 187 -38.55 7.54 -22.03
CA PHE A 187 -37.20 7.18 -21.58
C PHE A 187 -36.40 6.38 -22.62
N LYS A 188 -37.08 5.57 -23.44
CA LYS A 188 -36.46 4.75 -24.48
C LYS A 188 -36.07 5.56 -25.71
N ASP A 189 -36.93 6.48 -26.13
CA ASP A 189 -36.78 7.23 -27.37
C ASP A 189 -36.05 8.57 -27.15
N GLY A 190 -35.82 8.97 -25.90
CA GLY A 190 -35.14 10.21 -25.53
C GLY A 190 -35.88 11.47 -26.01
N SER A 191 -37.18 11.35 -26.28
CA SER A 191 -38.00 12.37 -26.94
C SER A 191 -38.30 13.59 -26.06
N ASP A 192 -38.04 13.51 -24.75
CA ASP A 192 -38.24 14.60 -23.80
C ASP A 192 -37.11 14.67 -22.75
N PRO A 193 -35.93 15.16 -23.14
CA PRO A 193 -34.72 15.15 -22.30
C PRO A 193 -34.76 16.12 -21.11
N TYR A 194 -35.82 16.92 -20.96
CA TYR A 194 -35.99 17.87 -19.85
C TYR A 194 -36.85 17.33 -18.72
N LEU A 195 -37.74 16.36 -19.00
CA LEU A 195 -38.60 15.74 -17.99
C LEU A 195 -38.20 14.27 -17.68
N TYR A 196 -37.50 13.60 -18.61
CA TYR A 196 -37.17 12.17 -18.54
C TYR A 196 -35.79 11.84 -19.11
#